data_AF-A0A520P778-F1
#
_entry.id   AF-A0A520P778-F1
#
_cell.length_a   1.000
_cell.length_b   1.000
_cell.length_c   1.000
_cell.angle_alpha   90.00
_cell.angle_beta   90.00
_cell.angle_gamma   90.00
#
_symmetry.space_group_name_H-M   'P 1'
#
loop_
_entity.id
_entity.type
_entity.pdbx_description
1 polymer ?
#
loop_
_entity_poly.entity_id
_entity_poly.type
_entity_poly.pdbx_seq_one_letter_code
_entity_poly.pdbx_strand_id
1 'polypeptide(L)' 'MLFLPAIGLAVACETAKTSSFYVKARNPEELKVHAFERCGRKYKVLAYEDDTVRIECLGKKD' A
#
# COMPACT_ATOMS: atom_id res chain seq x y z
N MET A 1 8.03 -21.22 36.76
CA MET A 1 6.90 -21.51 35.85
C MET A 1 6.54 -20.23 35.10
N LEU A 2 6.60 -20.31 33.76
CA LEU A 2 6.03 -19.40 32.75
C LEU A 2 6.34 -17.90 32.85
N PHE A 3 7.53 -17.51 32.36
CA PHE A 3 7.73 -16.17 31.78
C PHE A 3 7.09 -16.17 30.38
N LEU A 4 6.03 -15.38 30.24
CA LEU A 4 5.28 -15.16 29.01
C LEU A 4 6.23 -14.63 27.92
N PRO A 5 6.34 -15.26 26.74
CA PRO A 5 7.27 -14.79 25.72
C PRO A 5 6.76 -13.47 25.13
N ALA A 6 7.70 -12.55 24.95
CA ALA A 6 7.49 -11.22 24.42
C ALA A 6 6.59 -11.24 23.17
N ILE A 7 5.55 -10.42 23.23
CA ILE A 7 4.68 -10.10 22.10
C ILE A 7 5.56 -9.35 21.07
N GLY A 8 6.16 -10.10 20.15
CA GLY A 8 6.82 -9.57 18.98
C GLY A 8 5.80 -9.14 17.94
N LEU A 9 5.03 -8.08 18.23
CA LEU A 9 4.14 -7.40 17.26
C LEU A 9 4.82 -6.13 16.75
N ALA A 10 5.97 -6.24 16.08
CA ALA A 10 6.57 -5.09 15.40
C ALA A 10 7.65 -5.51 14.39
N VAL A 11 7.30 -6.32 13.40
CA VAL A 11 7.91 -6.14 12.08
C VAL A 11 6.76 -6.13 11.09
N ALA A 12 6.13 -4.96 10.98
CA ALA A 12 5.50 -4.61 9.73
C ALA A 12 6.61 -4.79 8.68
N CYS A 13 6.43 -5.78 7.81
CA CYS A 13 7.35 -6.08 6.74
C CYS A 13 7.30 -4.90 5.76
N GLU A 14 8.05 -3.83 6.06
CA GLU A 14 8.38 -2.77 5.12
C GLU A 14 9.31 -3.38 4.07
N THR A 15 8.72 -4.19 3.19
CA THR A 15 9.40 -4.62 1.98
C THR A 15 9.51 -3.38 1.10
N ALA A 16 10.62 -2.66 1.23
CA ALA A 16 11.01 -1.56 0.37
C ALA A 16 11.36 -2.07 -1.04
N LYS A 17 10.37 -2.61 -1.74
CA LYS A 17 10.36 -2.85 -3.18
C LYS A 17 9.05 -2.26 -3.66
N THR A 18 9.12 -1.13 -4.35
CA THR A 18 7.99 -0.40 -4.97
C THR A 18 6.66 -1.13 -4.83
N SER A 19 5.95 -0.86 -3.72
CA SER A 19 4.79 -1.63 -3.34
C SER A 19 3.67 -1.36 -4.34
N SER A 20 3.53 -2.26 -5.33
CA SER A 20 2.41 -2.24 -6.24
C SER A 20 1.26 -3.07 -5.67
N PHE A 21 0.06 -2.51 -5.63
CA PHE A 21 -1.13 -3.19 -5.17
C PHE A 21 -2.30 -2.94 -6.11
N TYR A 22 -3.28 -3.85 -6.06
CA TYR A 22 -4.55 -3.69 -6.75
C TYR A 22 -5.58 -3.16 -5.77
N VAL A 23 -6.39 -2.21 -6.21
CA VAL A 23 -7.53 -1.69 -5.45
C VAL A 23 -8.75 -1.66 -6.34
N LYS A 24 -9.88 -2.11 -5.80
CA LYS A 24 -11.17 -2.00 -6.47
C LYS A 24 -11.73 -0.62 -6.16
N ALA A 25 -11.92 0.22 -7.17
CA ALA A 25 -12.42 1.58 -7.02
C ALA A 25 -13.46 1.84 -8.10
N ARG A 26 -14.67 2.23 -7.70
CA ARG A 26 -15.77 2.50 -8.64
C ARG A 26 -15.67 3.88 -9.27
N ASN A 27 -14.90 4.77 -8.66
CA ASN A 27 -14.67 6.12 -9.13
C ASN A 27 -13.22 6.55 -8.86
N PRO A 28 -12.71 7.55 -9.61
CA PRO A 28 -11.34 8.02 -9.47
C PRO A 28 -11.05 8.76 -8.15
N GLU A 29 -12.06 9.26 -7.44
CA GLU A 29 -11.87 9.95 -6.15
C GLU A 29 -11.55 8.95 -5.04
N GLU A 30 -12.33 7.87 -4.95
CA GLU A 30 -12.12 6.73 -4.06
C GLU A 30 -10.73 6.14 -4.28
N LEU A 31 -10.33 5.94 -5.54
CA LEU A 31 -8.99 5.51 -5.89
C LEU A 31 -7.90 6.43 -5.31
N LYS A 32 -8.05 7.75 -5.48
CA LYS A 32 -7.07 8.73 -4.98
C LYS A 32 -6.96 8.66 -3.46
N VAL A 33 -8.06 8.46 -2.74
CA VAL A 33 -8.05 8.30 -1.28
C VAL A 33 -7.28 7.03 -0.89
N HIS A 34 -7.62 5.87 -1.45
CA HIS A 34 -6.92 4.60 -1.17
C HIS A 34 -5.43 4.65 -1.52
N ALA A 35 -5.10 5.28 -2.64
CA ALA A 35 -3.71 5.48 -3.08
C ALA A 35 -2.95 6.39 -2.12
N PHE A 36 -3.60 7.47 -1.66
CA PHE A 36 -3.01 8.43 -0.75
C PHE A 36 -2.82 7.88 0.66
N GLU A 37 -3.77 7.11 1.18
CA GLU A 37 -3.65 6.48 2.50
C GLU A 37 -2.49 5.48 2.56
N ARG A 38 -2.21 4.79 1.45
CA ARG A 38 -1.13 3.79 1.39
C ARG A 38 0.24 4.35 0.97
N CYS A 39 0.28 5.23 -0.02
CA CYS A 39 1.52 5.74 -0.62
C CYS A 39 1.80 7.22 -0.32
N GLY A 40 0.85 7.94 0.29
CA GLY A 40 0.88 9.40 0.40
C GLY A 40 0.75 10.08 -0.97
N ARG A 41 1.47 11.20 -1.16
CA ARG A 41 1.41 11.98 -2.42
C ARG A 41 2.15 11.35 -3.60
N LYS A 42 2.97 10.32 -3.35
CA LYS A 42 3.85 9.74 -4.37
C LYS A 42 3.36 8.35 -4.75
N TYR A 43 2.42 8.31 -5.68
CA TYR A 43 1.93 7.08 -6.30
C TYR A 43 1.80 7.24 -7.80
N LYS A 44 1.77 6.12 -8.51
CA LYS A 44 1.51 6.05 -9.94
C LYS A 44 0.45 5.00 -10.21
N VAL A 45 -0.55 5.35 -11.01
CA VAL A 45 -1.49 4.35 -11.54
C VAL A 45 -0.86 3.70 -12.77
N LEU A 46 -0.78 2.38 -12.76
CA LEU A 46 -0.15 1.59 -13.82
C LEU A 46 -1.17 1.10 -14.85
N ALA A 47 -2.33 0.63 -14.41
CA ALA A 47 -3.37 0.09 -15.28
C ALA A 47 -4.74 0.21 -14.62
N TYR A 48 -5.77 0.39 -15.44
CA TYR A 48 -7.18 0.26 -15.08
C TYR A 48 -7.74 -0.98 -15.77
N GLU A 49 -8.22 -1.93 -14.99
CA GLU A 49 -8.86 -3.18 -15.44
C GLU A 49 -10.25 -3.23 -14.82
N ASP A 50 -11.27 -2.86 -15.61
CA ASP A 50 -12.66 -2.73 -15.18
C ASP A 50 -12.82 -1.79 -13.97
N ASP A 51 -13.17 -2.35 -12.81
CA ASP A 51 -13.30 -1.64 -11.54
C ASP A 51 -12.11 -1.86 -10.60
N THR A 52 -11.03 -2.46 -11.10
CA THR A 52 -9.79 -2.74 -10.39
C THR A 52 -8.63 -1.95 -10.99
N VAL A 53 -7.82 -1.34 -10.14
CA VAL A 53 -6.75 -0.46 -10.57
C VAL A 53 -5.46 -0.85 -9.90
N ARG A 54 -4.41 -0.98 -10.71
CA ARG A 54 -3.06 -1.28 -10.23
C ARG A 54 -2.32 0.01 -9.93
N ILE A 55 -1.92 0.18 -8.68
CA ILE A 55 -1.24 1.37 -8.17
C ILE A 55 0.13 0.97 -7.66
N GLU A 56 1.15 1.77 -7.96
CA GLU A 56 2.51 1.61 -7.46
C GLU A 56 2.89 2.79 -6.58
N CYS A 57 3.31 2.52 -5.35
CA CYS A 57 3.89 3.55 -4.49
C CYS A 57 5.27 3.94 -5.01
N LEU A 58 5.42 5.21 -5.40
CA LEU A 58 6.71 5.80 -5.73
C LEU A 58 7.34 6.25 -4.40
N GLY A 59 7.95 5.30 -3.68
CA GLY A 59 8.76 5.61 -2.50
C GLY A 59 9.76 6.72 -2.82
N LYS A 60 10.19 7.49 -1.80
CA LYS A 60 11.22 8.53 -1.99
C LYS A 60 12.44 7.87 -2.66
N LYS A 61 12.61 8.12 -3.95
CA LYS A 61 13.87 7.91 -4.65
C LYS A 61 14.82 8.90 -3.98
N ASP A 62 15.70 8.36 -3.13
CA ASP A 62 16.89 9.06 -2.67
C ASP A 62 17.70 9.53 -3.88
#